data_AF-A0A8T3SYP3-F1
#
_entry.id   AF-A0A8T3SYP3-F1
#
_cell.length_a   1.000
_cell.length_b   1.000
_cell.length_c   1.000
_cell.angle_alpha   90.00
_cell.angle_beta   90.00
_cell.angle_gamma   90.00
#
_symmetry.space_group_name_H-M   'P 1'
#
loop_
_entity.id
_entity.type
_entity.pdbx_description
1 polymer ?
#
loop_
_entity_poly.entity_id
_entity_poly.type
_entity_poly.pdbx_seq_one_letter_code
_entity_poly.pdbx_strand_id
1 'polypeptide(L)'
;MRRIGPGADLNRIRQGLEGLAGEQAGIDVKPLRGQSPWRRLRVGEYRILYRPLDTGEAADTSHLVARVVHRRDLERAVSTL
;
A
#
# COMPACT_ATOMS: atom_id res chain seq x y z
N MET A 1 6.81 -5.14 -15.17
CA MET A 1 6.48 -5.25 -13.74
C MET A 1 7.36 -6.34 -13.14
N ARG A 2 8.18 -6.04 -12.12
CA ARG A 2 9.09 -7.03 -11.52
C ARG A 2 8.29 -7.97 -10.62
N ARG A 3 8.41 -9.28 -10.81
CA ARG A 3 7.80 -10.26 -9.91
C ARG A 3 8.49 -10.21 -8.54
N ILE A 4 7.70 -10.20 -7.49
CA ILE A 4 8.19 -10.35 -6.12
C ILE A 4 8.38 -11.86 -5.90
N GLY A 5 9.64 -12.28 -5.77
CA GLY A 5 9.97 -13.67 -5.45
C GLY A 5 9.67 -14.00 -3.98
N PRO A 6 9.67 -15.30 -3.61
CA PRO A 6 9.63 -15.69 -2.21
C PRO A 6 10.85 -15.14 -1.46
N GLY A 7 10.68 -14.78 -0.19
CA GLY A 7 11.76 -14.29 0.65
C GLY A 7 11.37 -13.14 1.58
N ALA A 8 12.38 -12.50 2.15
CA ALA A 8 12.21 -11.46 3.17
C ALA A 8 11.32 -10.29 2.69
N ASP A 9 11.42 -9.92 1.42
CA ASP A 9 10.62 -8.82 0.86
C ASP A 9 9.13 -9.15 0.81
N LEU A 10 8.78 -10.37 0.36
CA LEU A 10 7.39 -10.82 0.37
C LEU A 10 6.82 -10.88 1.79
N ASN A 11 7.61 -11.36 2.74
CA ASN A 11 7.19 -11.41 4.16
C ASN A 11 6.95 -10.01 4.74
N ARG A 12 7.83 -9.04 4.45
CA ARG A 12 7.62 -7.65 4.87
C ARG A 12 6.36 -7.05 4.24
N ILE A 13 6.11 -7.33 2.96
CA ILE A 13 4.90 -6.86 2.26
C ILE A 13 3.64 -7.43 2.93
N ARG A 14 3.64 -8.72 3.28
CA ARG A 14 2.53 -9.34 4.02
C ARG A 14 2.31 -8.68 5.39
N GLN A 15 3.37 -8.50 6.18
CA GLN A 15 3.29 -7.82 7.47
C GLN A 15 2.77 -6.38 7.34
N GLY A 16 3.19 -5.66 6.29
CA GLY A 16 2.67 -4.32 6.01
C GLY A 16 1.18 -4.31 5.67
N LEU A 17 0.68 -5.32 4.94
CA LEU A 17 -0.74 -5.47 4.63
C LEU A 17 -1.56 -5.86 5.86
N GLU A 18 -1.04 -6.76 6.71
CA GLU A 18 -1.65 -7.11 7.99
C GLU A 18 -1.73 -5.90 8.92
N GLY A 19 -0.65 -5.13 9.02
CA GLY A 19 -0.63 -3.88 9.79
C GLY A 19 -1.61 -2.83 9.25
N LEU A 20 -1.79 -2.78 7.92
CA LEU A 20 -2.80 -1.91 7.29
C LEU A 20 -4.23 -2.34 7.63
N ALA A 21 -4.50 -3.65 7.68
CA ALA A 21 -5.82 -4.17 8.01
C ALA A 21 -6.19 -3.99 9.50
N GLY A 22 -5.21 -4.11 10.40
CA GLY A 22 -5.41 -4.00 11.85
C GLY A 22 -5.14 -2.62 12.45
N GLU A 23 -5.01 -1.56 11.64
CA GLU A 23 -4.62 -0.20 12.05
C GLU A 23 -3.43 -0.15 13.03
N GLN A 24 -2.41 -0.99 12.78
CA GLN A 24 -1.26 -1.06 13.69
C GLN A 24 -0.50 0.26 13.74
N ALA A 25 -0.16 0.71 14.94
CA ALA A 25 0.71 1.86 15.15
C ALA A 25 2.09 1.63 14.51
N GLY A 26 2.63 2.65 13.85
CA GLY A 26 4.00 2.63 13.31
C GLY A 26 4.13 2.26 11.82
N ILE A 27 3.02 2.08 11.08
CA ILE A 27 3.07 1.92 9.62
C ILE A 27 3.34 3.27 8.91
N ASP A 28 4.33 3.32 8.01
CA ASP A 28 4.72 4.54 7.26
C ASP A 28 3.78 4.76 6.07
N VAL A 29 2.62 5.35 6.39
CA VAL A 29 1.58 5.73 5.42
C VAL A 29 1.66 7.22 5.11
N LYS A 30 1.62 7.57 3.82
CA LYS A 30 1.52 8.96 3.36
C LYS A 30 0.48 9.12 2.25
N PRO A 31 -0.28 10.22 2.21
CA PRO A 31 -1.14 10.52 1.06
C PRO A 31 -0.29 10.74 -0.20
N LEU A 32 -0.85 10.37 -1.36
CA LEU A 32 -0.26 10.71 -2.65
C LEU A 32 -0.71 12.12 -3.05
N ARG A 33 0.25 13.03 -3.21
CA ARG A 33 -0.04 14.44 -3.55
C ARG A 33 -0.76 14.51 -4.89
N GLY A 34 -1.90 15.21 -4.90
CA GLY A 34 -2.71 15.41 -6.11
C GLY A 34 -3.54 14.20 -6.53
N GLN A 35 -3.45 13.07 -5.82
CA GLN A 35 -4.13 11.81 -6.17
C GLN A 35 -5.08 11.36 -5.06
N SER A 36 -5.92 12.24 -4.53
CA SER A 36 -6.96 11.84 -3.57
C SER A 36 -7.91 10.81 -4.21
N PRO A 37 -8.32 9.72 -3.53
CA PRO A 37 -8.10 9.38 -2.11
C PRO A 37 -6.90 8.43 -1.86
N TRP A 38 -5.97 8.33 -2.81
CA TRP A 38 -4.88 7.37 -2.78
C TRP A 38 -3.79 7.69 -1.74
N ARG A 39 -3.29 6.62 -1.14
CA ARG A 39 -2.24 6.59 -0.12
C ARG A 39 -1.15 5.62 -0.52
N ARG A 40 0.00 5.78 0.12
CA ARG A 40 1.19 4.96 -0.08
C ARG A 40 1.72 4.48 1.26
N LEU A 41 1.78 3.17 1.43
CA LEU A 41 2.48 2.51 2.54
C LEU A 41 3.89 2.14 2.10
N ARG A 42 4.91 2.51 2.89
CA ARG A 42 6.31 2.12 2.66
C ARG A 42 6.61 0.80 3.36
N VAL A 43 7.17 -0.15 2.61
CA VAL A 43 7.63 -1.43 3.13
C VAL A 43 9.00 -1.74 2.55
N GLY A 44 10.07 -1.42 3.29
CA GLY A 44 11.45 -1.59 2.79
C GLY A 44 11.67 -0.86 1.45
N GLU A 45 12.01 -1.63 0.41
CA GLU A 45 12.19 -1.14 -0.96
C GLU A 45 10.90 -1.08 -1.78
N TYR A 46 9.78 -1.56 -1.25
CA TYR A 46 8.48 -1.59 -1.91
C TYR A 46 7.53 -0.51 -1.37
N ARG A 47 6.55 -0.16 -2.20
CA ARG A 47 5.47 0.76 -1.87
C ARG A 47 4.15 0.12 -2.30
N ILE A 48 3.20 0.15 -1.40
CA ILE A 48 1.84 -0.34 -1.61
C ILE A 48 0.96 0.88 -1.85
N LEU A 49 0.36 0.96 -3.04
CA LEU A 49 -0.55 2.02 -3.43
C LEU A 49 -1.97 1.53 -3.17
N TYR A 50 -2.70 2.23 -2.32
CA TYR A 50 -4.02 1.81 -1.90
C TYR A 50 -4.92 2.99 -1.60
N ARG A 51 -6.23 2.77 -1.53
CA ARG A 51 -7.19 3.74 -1.00
C ARG A 51 -8.14 3.04 -0.02
N PRO A 52 -8.62 3.73 1.03
CA PRO A 52 -9.72 3.20 1.81
C PRO A 52 -10.97 3.07 0.92
N LEU A 53 -11.73 2.01 1.15
CA LEU A 53 -13.08 1.87 0.63
C LEU A 53 -14.04 2.34 1.70
N ASP A 54 -14.98 3.19 1.31
CA ASP A 54 -16.12 3.51 2.17
C ASP A 54 -17.12 2.36 2.06
N THR A 55 -17.15 1.50 3.06
CA THR A 55 -18.03 0.33 3.10
C THR A 55 -19.35 0.60 3.82
N GLY A 56 -19.60 1.82 4.29
CA GLY A 56 -20.83 2.20 5.00
C GLY A 56 -21.01 1.56 6.38
N GLU A 57 -20.35 0.44 6.66
CA GLU A 57 -20.30 -0.21 7.97
C GLU A 57 -18.97 0.09 8.67
N ALA A 58 -19.05 0.77 9.81
CA ALA A 58 -17.91 1.25 10.59
C ALA A 58 -17.03 0.14 11.20
N ALA A 59 -17.40 -1.15 11.06
CA ALA A 59 -16.71 -2.27 11.69
C ALA A 59 -15.58 -2.86 10.83
N ASP A 60 -15.65 -2.74 9.49
CA ASP A 60 -14.67 -3.36 8.59
C ASP A 60 -14.01 -2.32 7.67
N THR A 61 -12.86 -1.80 8.09
CA THR A 61 -12.04 -0.90 7.28
C THR A 61 -11.44 -1.64 6.09
N SER A 62 -12.12 -1.61 4.96
CA SER A 62 -11.66 -2.22 3.72
C SER A 62 -10.73 -1.31 2.94
N HIS A 63 -9.70 -1.88 2.32
CA HIS A 63 -8.72 -1.15 1.53
C HIS A 63 -8.61 -1.75 0.13
N LEU A 64 -8.69 -0.91 -0.91
CA LEU A 64 -8.38 -1.30 -2.28
C LEU A 64 -6.88 -1.10 -2.53
N VAL A 65 -6.15 -2.20 -2.72
CA VAL A 65 -4.75 -2.16 -3.17
C VAL A 65 -4.70 -2.16 -4.70
N ALA A 66 -4.25 -1.05 -5.29
CA ALA A 66 -4.07 -0.97 -6.73
C ALA A 66 -2.80 -1.70 -7.18
N ARG A 67 -1.68 -1.43 -6.51
CA ARG A 67 -0.36 -1.94 -6.94
C ARG A 67 0.60 -2.07 -5.76
N VAL A 68 1.47 -3.07 -5.86
CA VAL A 68 2.70 -3.18 -5.06
C VAL A 68 3.87 -2.99 -6.00
N VAL A 69 4.66 -1.94 -5.78
CA VAL A 69 5.73 -1.53 -6.70
C VAL A 69 7.04 -1.31 -5.98
N HIS A 70 8.15 -1.57 -6.67
CA HIS A 70 9.46 -1.20 -6.16
C HIS A 70 9.60 0.33 -6.14
N ARG A 71 10.41 0.89 -5.23
CA ARG A 71 10.53 2.35 -5.06
C ARG A 71 10.95 3.10 -6.31
N ARG A 72 11.72 2.44 -7.18
CA ARG A 72 12.19 2.99 -8.46
C ARG A 72 11.07 3.17 -9.48
N ASP A 73 9.97 2.44 -9.34
CA ASP A 73 8.84 2.46 -10.27
C ASP A 73 7.68 3.32 -9.76
N LEU A 74 7.83 3.96 -8.60
CA LEU A 74 6.73 4.64 -7.92
C LEU A 74 6.12 5.76 -8.76
N GLU A 75 6.93 6.68 -9.29
CA GLU A 75 6.42 7.84 -10.02
C GLU A 75 5.63 7.42 -11.25
N ARG A 76 6.16 6.45 -12.01
CA ARG A 76 5.47 5.83 -13.15
C ARG A 76 4.16 5.14 -12.73
N ALA A 77 4.16 4.47 -11.58
CA ALA A 77 2.94 3.83 -11.09
C ALA A 77 1.88 4.88 -10.72
N VAL A 78 2.28 5.98 -10.07
CA VAL A 78 1.40 7.07 -9.64
C VAL A 78 0.84 7.87 -10.81
N SER A 79 1.56 8.00 -11.92
CA SER A 79 1.08 8.71 -13.12
C SER A 79 -0.03 7.98 -13.87
N THR A 80 -0.39 6.76 -13.44
CA THR A 80 -1.40 5.90 -14.08
C THR A 80 -2.39 5.32 -13.06
N LEU A 81 -2.52 6.00 -11.92
CA LEU A 81 -3.55 5.72 -10.90
C LEU A 81 -4.88 6.38 -11.25
#